data_AF-W6KXH9-F1
#
_entry.id   AF-W6KXH9-F1
#
_cell.length_a   1.000
_cell.length_b   1.000
_cell.length_c   1.000
_cell.angle_alpha   90.00
_cell.angle_beta   90.00
_cell.angle_gamma   90.00
#
_symmetry.space_group_name_H-M   'P 1'
#
loop_
_entity.id
_entity.type
_entity.pdbx_description
1 polymer ?
#
loop_
_entity_poly.entity_id
_entity_poly.type
_entity_poly.pdbx_seq_one_letter_code
_entity_poly.pdbx_strand_id
1 'polypeptide(L)'
;MLRRCWVALHVQSHQKKRGQHPNAGTRYGRVYNRGFIRYGFGGFGMSVYTPKKDRRFRIRPVPQAATAPLSDENGLSPTTRTLSPNFRMFALSDGGVLVTHPSHQQIMRWNQGVLDEECKATGMTSMDNYINSRIQAIIADNTIENISISQWRKTHMWNLIKAHGSLQRRWGTPDYVKGVRSTLYNLN
;
A
#
# COMPACT_ATOMS: atom_id res chain seq x y z
N MET A 1 30.50 -25.79 38.99
CA MET A 1 30.99 -25.62 37.61
C MET A 1 30.25 -26.58 36.68
N LEU A 2 29.22 -26.11 35.97
CA LEU A 2 28.47 -26.94 35.01
C LEU A 2 28.97 -26.63 33.59
N ARG A 3 29.60 -27.64 32.97
CA ARG A 3 30.05 -27.59 31.57
C ARG A 3 28.83 -27.48 30.65
N ARG A 4 28.73 -26.38 29.90
CA ARG A 4 27.76 -26.20 28.81
C ARG A 4 28.22 -27.02 27.60
N CYS A 5 27.63 -28.20 27.38
CA CYS A 5 27.76 -28.90 26.10
C CYS A 5 26.88 -28.19 25.05
N TRP A 6 27.50 -27.38 24.19
CA TRP A 6 26.88 -26.90 22.97
C TRP A 6 26.89 -28.05 21.95
N VAL A 7 25.81 -28.81 21.88
CA VAL A 7 25.59 -29.72 20.75
C VAL A 7 24.99 -28.88 19.62
N ALA A 8 25.84 -28.41 18.71
CA ALA A 8 25.40 -27.86 17.44
C ALA A 8 24.89 -29.03 16.58
N LEU A 9 23.58 -29.30 16.62
CA LEU A 9 22.95 -30.16 15.63
C LEU A 9 22.98 -29.42 14.28
N HIS A 10 24.03 -29.68 13.50
CA HIS A 10 24.05 -29.37 12.08
C HIS A 10 23.01 -30.25 11.38
N VAL A 11 21.78 -29.75 11.33
CA VAL A 11 20.77 -30.26 10.40
C VAL A 11 21.27 -29.92 8.99
N GLN A 12 21.90 -30.89 8.34
CA GLN A 12 22.38 -30.77 6.97
C GLN A 12 21.24 -30.31 6.06
N SER A 13 21.38 -29.12 5.52
CA SER A 13 20.41 -28.42 4.66
C SER A 13 20.12 -29.14 3.33
N HIS A 14 20.80 -30.24 3.02
CA HIS A 14 20.60 -31.01 1.79
C HIS A 14 19.25 -31.73 1.74
N GLN A 15 18.57 -31.95 2.87
CA GLN A 15 17.22 -32.55 2.87
C GLN A 15 16.10 -31.58 2.46
N LYS A 16 16.38 -30.28 2.29
CA LYS A 16 15.37 -29.29 1.88
C LYS A 16 15.11 -29.24 0.36
N LYS A 17 15.82 -30.02 -0.46
CA LYS A 17 15.62 -30.02 -1.91
C LYS A 17 15.25 -31.39 -2.44
N ARG A 18 13.97 -31.56 -2.77
CA ARG A 18 13.42 -32.52 -3.75
C ARG A 18 14.00 -33.94 -3.64
N GLY A 19 13.82 -34.60 -2.50
CA GLY A 19 14.03 -36.03 -2.39
C GLY A 19 12.69 -36.77 -2.41
N GLN A 20 12.23 -37.24 -3.57
CA GLN A 20 11.37 -38.42 -3.54
C GLN A 20 12.17 -39.52 -2.82
N HIS A 21 11.56 -40.20 -1.85
CA HIS A 21 12.17 -41.36 -1.20
C HIS A 21 12.77 -42.28 -2.28
N PRO A 22 13.97 -42.86 -2.12
CA PRO A 22 14.63 -43.65 -3.17
C PRO A 22 13.79 -44.82 -3.73
N ASN A 23 12.69 -45.16 -3.06
CA ASN A 23 11.70 -46.16 -3.49
C ASN A 23 10.34 -45.55 -3.91
N ALA A 24 10.27 -44.27 -4.29
CA ALA A 24 9.04 -43.61 -4.72
C ALA A 24 8.42 -44.36 -5.92
N GLY A 25 7.14 -44.70 -5.82
CA GLY A 25 6.43 -45.56 -6.79
C GLY A 25 6.17 -46.97 -6.29
N THR A 26 7.03 -47.52 -5.41
CA THR A 26 6.81 -48.82 -4.74
C THR A 26 5.82 -48.70 -3.57
N ARG A 27 5.25 -49.83 -3.13
CA ARG A 27 4.33 -49.88 -1.97
C ARG A 27 4.97 -49.29 -0.72
N TYR A 28 6.25 -49.57 -0.46
CA TYR A 28 7.00 -49.07 0.69
C TYR A 28 7.26 -47.56 0.62
N GLY A 29 7.64 -47.03 -0.55
CA GLY A 29 7.83 -45.59 -0.75
C GLY A 29 6.52 -44.78 -0.63
N ARG A 30 5.38 -45.35 -1.06
CA ARG A 30 4.06 -44.72 -0.86
C ARG A 30 3.65 -44.66 0.61
N VAL A 31 3.93 -45.71 1.39
CA VAL A 31 3.66 -45.75 2.83
C VAL A 31 4.53 -44.75 3.57
N TYR A 32 5.83 -44.66 3.23
CA TYR A 32 6.74 -43.67 3.80
C TYR A 32 6.29 -42.24 3.51
N ASN A 33 5.94 -41.91 2.26
CA ASN A 33 5.45 -40.57 1.91
C ASN A 33 4.11 -40.24 2.59
N ARG A 34 3.19 -41.21 2.71
CA ARG A 34 1.95 -41.04 3.49
C ARG A 34 2.25 -40.78 4.97
N GLY A 35 3.19 -41.51 5.56
CA GLY A 35 3.64 -41.32 6.94
C GLY A 35 4.31 -39.95 7.14
N PHE A 36 5.15 -39.52 6.21
CA PHE A 36 5.86 -38.25 6.28
C PHE A 36 4.92 -37.04 6.06
N ILE A 37 3.95 -37.12 5.15
CA ILE A 37 2.94 -36.05 5.01
C ILE A 37 2.06 -35.95 6.27
N ARG A 38 1.74 -37.10 6.90
CA ARG A 38 0.86 -37.18 8.06
C ARG A 38 1.56 -36.85 9.39
N TYR A 39 2.84 -37.16 9.52
CA TYR A 39 3.60 -37.04 10.78
C TYR A 39 4.92 -36.25 10.65
N GLY A 40 5.34 -35.83 9.46
CA GLY A 40 6.68 -35.29 9.21
C GLY A 40 7.01 -33.98 9.95
N PHE A 41 6.02 -33.22 10.41
CA PHE A 41 6.22 -32.05 11.27
C PHE A 41 5.86 -32.29 12.75
N GLY A 42 5.17 -33.39 13.07
CA GLY A 42 4.68 -33.71 14.43
C GLY A 42 5.39 -34.87 15.11
N GLY A 43 5.98 -35.81 14.37
CA GLY A 43 6.52 -37.07 14.89
C GLY A 43 5.44 -38.15 15.09
N PHE A 44 5.87 -39.42 15.11
CA PHE A 44 5.00 -40.56 15.45
C PHE A 44 4.72 -40.53 16.97
N GLY A 45 3.45 -40.63 17.37
CA GLY A 45 3.03 -40.56 18.78
C GLY A 45 2.68 -39.15 19.29
N MET A 46 2.83 -38.12 18.46
CA MET A 46 2.42 -36.75 18.81
C MET A 46 0.96 -36.51 18.40
N SER A 47 0.13 -36.05 19.34
CA SER A 47 -1.26 -35.69 19.06
C SER A 47 -1.34 -34.50 18.10
N VAL A 48 -2.07 -34.65 17.00
CA VAL A 48 -2.30 -33.58 16.04
C VAL A 48 -3.34 -32.61 16.60
N TYR A 49 -2.93 -31.39 16.91
CA TYR A 49 -3.85 -30.28 17.17
C TYR A 49 -3.95 -29.38 15.93
N THR A 50 -5.12 -28.81 15.68
CA THR A 50 -5.32 -27.81 14.63
C THR A 50 -4.99 -26.44 15.20
N PRO A 51 -3.80 -25.85 14.93
CA PRO A 51 -3.52 -24.51 15.38
C PRO A 51 -4.46 -23.54 14.67
N LYS A 52 -4.95 -22.53 15.41
CA LYS A 52 -5.66 -21.40 14.79
C LYS A 52 -4.75 -20.79 13.73
N LYS A 53 -5.24 -20.71 12.49
CA LYS A 53 -4.51 -20.10 11.39
C LYS A 53 -4.10 -18.67 11.75
N ASP A 54 -2.83 -18.35 11.56
CA ASP A 54 -2.30 -17.01 11.73
C ASP A 54 -2.93 -16.07 10.69
N ARG A 55 -3.75 -15.12 11.16
CA ARG A 55 -4.46 -14.12 10.34
C ARG A 55 -3.82 -12.72 10.45
N ARG A 56 -2.56 -12.62 10.89
CA ARG A 56 -1.83 -11.36 10.93
C ARG A 56 -1.48 -10.88 9.52
N PHE A 57 -1.32 -9.57 9.36
CA PHE A 57 -0.72 -8.99 8.15
C PHE A 57 0.75 -9.41 8.07
N ARG A 58 1.14 -10.01 6.95
CA ARG A 58 2.53 -10.43 6.71
C ARG A 58 3.18 -9.45 5.74
N ILE A 59 4.42 -9.06 6.04
CA ILE A 59 5.23 -8.19 5.19
C ILE A 59 5.47 -8.91 3.85
N ARG A 60 5.35 -8.18 2.74
CA ARG A 60 5.66 -8.74 1.41
C ARG A 60 7.15 -9.09 1.34
N PRO A 61 7.53 -10.26 0.81
CA PRO A 61 8.94 -10.61 0.67
C PRO A 61 9.63 -9.62 -0.26
N VAL A 62 10.81 -9.15 0.14
CA VAL A 62 11.65 -8.26 -0.68
C VAL A 62 12.38 -9.13 -1.72
N PRO A 63 12.40 -8.73 -3.00
CA PRO A 63 13.19 -9.45 -4.01
C PRO A 63 14.66 -9.47 -3.58
N GLN A 64 15.22 -10.68 -3.46
CA GLN A 64 16.64 -10.86 -3.18
C GLN A 64 17.41 -10.71 -4.50
N ALA A 65 18.38 -9.80 -4.55
CA ALA A 65 19.33 -9.75 -5.65
C ALA A 65 20.18 -11.03 -5.60
N ALA A 66 20.12 -11.86 -6.65
CA ALA A 66 20.75 -13.18 -6.68
C ALA A 66 22.29 -13.16 -6.53
N THR A 67 22.90 -11.99 -6.71
CA THR A 67 24.36 -11.79 -6.79
C THR A 67 24.86 -10.61 -5.96
N ALA A 68 24.03 -9.96 -5.15
CA ALA A 68 24.54 -8.91 -4.27
C ALA A 68 25.49 -9.57 -3.26
N PRO A 69 26.80 -9.24 -3.27
CA PRO A 69 27.69 -9.74 -2.23
C PRO A 69 27.14 -9.30 -0.88
N LEU A 70 27.34 -10.12 0.15
CA LEU A 70 27.22 -9.73 1.56
C LEU A 70 28.33 -8.71 1.85
N SER A 71 28.25 -7.55 1.21
CA SER A 71 29.20 -6.46 1.35
C SER A 71 28.66 -5.51 2.40
N ASP A 72 29.48 -5.25 3.41
CA ASP A 72 29.14 -4.35 4.50
C ASP A 72 28.91 -2.90 4.03
N GLU A 73 29.40 -2.57 2.83
CA GLU A 73 29.27 -1.25 2.18
C GLU A 73 27.90 -1.00 1.54
N ASN A 74 27.15 -2.04 1.20
CA ASN A 74 25.88 -1.89 0.49
C ASN A 74 24.71 -1.83 1.48
N GLY A 75 23.88 -0.78 1.36
CA GLY A 75 22.64 -0.68 2.11
C GLY A 75 21.67 -1.84 1.80
N LEU A 76 20.84 -2.21 2.78
CA LEU A 76 19.87 -3.32 2.67
C LEU A 76 18.79 -3.10 1.60
N SER A 77 18.54 -1.86 1.18
CA SER A 77 17.51 -1.50 0.19
C SER A 77 18.09 -0.68 -0.97
N PRO A 78 18.04 -1.18 -2.22
CA PRO A 78 18.43 -0.40 -3.39
C PRO A 78 17.28 0.52 -3.81
N THR A 79 17.13 1.66 -3.13
CA THR A 79 16.06 2.63 -3.45
C THR A 79 16.61 3.77 -4.31
N THR A 80 16.34 3.70 -5.61
CA THR A 80 16.64 4.78 -6.57
C THR A 80 15.38 5.14 -7.34
N ARG A 81 14.89 6.37 -7.18
CA ARG A 81 13.66 6.90 -7.80
C ARG A 81 13.90 8.28 -8.38
N THR A 82 12.90 8.81 -9.10
CA THR A 82 12.98 10.10 -9.81
C THR A 82 13.39 11.27 -8.93
N LEU A 83 12.90 11.31 -7.68
CA LEU A 83 13.24 12.38 -6.74
C LEU A 83 14.48 12.09 -5.89
N SER A 84 15.07 10.89 -5.96
CA SER A 84 16.28 10.54 -5.18
C SER A 84 17.42 11.56 -5.33
N PRO A 85 17.73 12.10 -6.54
CA PRO A 85 18.76 13.12 -6.69
C PRO A 85 18.48 14.42 -5.94
N ASN A 86 17.24 14.69 -5.57
CA ASN A 86 16.86 15.92 -4.87
C ASN A 86 17.00 15.79 -3.34
N PHE A 87 17.20 14.56 -2.83
CA PHE A 87 17.51 14.29 -1.43
C PHE A 87 19.04 14.28 -1.27
N ARG A 88 19.61 15.47 -1.06
CA ARG A 88 21.06 15.63 -0.89
C ARG A 88 21.44 15.39 0.56
N MET A 89 22.57 14.72 0.74
CA MET A 89 23.11 14.33 2.04
C MET A 89 24.35 15.16 2.35
N PHE A 90 24.41 15.73 3.55
CA PHE A 90 25.55 16.48 4.05
C PHE A 90 26.02 15.88 5.37
N ALA A 91 27.33 15.73 5.55
CA ALA A 91 27.89 15.24 6.80
C ALA A 91 27.88 16.35 7.86
N LEU A 92 27.56 15.99 9.10
CA LEU A 92 27.63 16.86 10.26
C LEU A 92 28.84 16.49 11.13
N SER A 93 29.37 17.45 11.89
CA SER A 93 30.56 17.27 12.72
C SER A 93 30.36 16.30 13.90
N ASP A 94 29.12 16.05 14.29
CA ASP A 94 28.71 15.08 15.32
C ASP A 94 28.59 13.64 14.78
N GLY A 95 28.86 13.43 13.49
CA GLY A 95 28.67 12.13 12.81
C GLY A 95 27.26 11.91 12.27
N GLY A 96 26.37 12.91 12.38
CA GLY A 96 25.04 12.89 11.78
C GLY A 96 25.05 13.16 10.26
N VAL A 97 23.88 12.99 9.64
CA VAL A 97 23.65 13.32 8.23
C VAL A 97 22.48 14.31 8.14
N LEU A 98 22.74 15.51 7.61
CA LEU A 98 21.71 16.47 7.26
C LEU A 98 21.18 16.16 5.86
N VAL A 99 19.87 16.02 5.76
CA VAL A 99 19.19 15.75 4.49
C VAL A 99 18.48 17.01 4.02
N THR A 100 18.88 17.55 2.87
CA THR A 100 18.10 18.59 2.20
C THR A 100 17.19 17.93 1.17
N HIS A 101 15.90 18.21 1.25
CA HIS A 101 14.89 17.64 0.36
C HIS A 101 13.87 18.73 -0.05
N PRO A 102 13.16 18.54 -1.17
CA PRO A 102 12.09 19.44 -1.56
C PRO A 102 10.96 19.43 -0.52
N SER A 103 10.22 20.54 -0.44
CA SER A 103 9.04 20.64 0.43
C SER A 103 7.89 19.77 -0.10
N HIS A 104 6.91 19.47 0.77
CA HIS A 104 5.70 18.74 0.35
C HIS A 104 5.00 19.41 -0.84
N GLN A 105 4.90 20.74 -0.81
CA GLN A 105 4.30 21.52 -1.88
C GLN A 105 5.06 21.38 -3.21
N GLN A 106 6.40 21.41 -3.16
CA GLN A 106 7.23 21.23 -4.36
C GLN A 106 7.07 19.83 -4.97
N ILE A 107 6.99 18.80 -4.14
CA ILE A 107 6.76 17.41 -4.59
C ILE A 107 5.38 17.30 -5.25
N MET A 108 4.34 17.86 -4.64
CA MET A 108 2.98 17.83 -5.19
C MET A 108 2.89 18.59 -6.52
N ARG A 109 3.56 19.74 -6.65
CA ARG A 109 3.66 20.48 -7.93
C ARG A 109 4.38 19.68 -9.01
N TRP A 110 5.45 18.98 -8.64
CA TRP A 110 6.14 18.10 -9.59
C TRP A 110 5.22 16.97 -10.08
N ASN A 111 4.49 16.32 -9.18
CA ASN A 111 3.50 15.30 -9.55
C ASN A 111 2.40 15.86 -10.48
N GLN A 112 1.92 17.07 -10.20
CA GLN A 112 0.95 17.76 -11.05
C GLN A 112 1.50 17.98 -12.46
N GLY A 113 2.76 18.42 -12.57
CA GLY A 113 3.43 18.61 -13.86
C GLY A 113 3.60 17.30 -14.63
N VAL A 114 3.92 16.19 -13.94
CA VAL A 114 4.00 14.87 -14.59
C VAL A 114 2.64 14.44 -15.13
N LEU A 115 1.56 14.64 -14.36
CA LEU A 115 0.19 14.35 -14.81
C LEU A 115 -0.18 15.20 -16.02
N ASP A 116 0.12 16.50 -15.99
CA ASP A 116 -0.17 17.41 -17.10
C ASP A 116 0.60 16.98 -18.38
N GLU A 117 1.87 16.59 -18.28
CA GLU A 117 2.63 16.08 -19.43
C GLU A 117 2.08 14.75 -19.97
N GLU A 118 1.65 13.83 -19.11
CA GLU A 118 1.00 12.59 -19.53
C GLU A 118 -0.32 12.86 -20.27
N CYS A 119 -1.15 13.74 -19.71
CA CYS A 119 -2.46 14.07 -20.27
C CYS A 119 -2.38 14.94 -21.54
N LYS A 120 -1.29 15.65 -21.80
CA LYS A 120 -1.11 16.39 -23.07
C LYS A 120 -1.15 15.46 -24.29
N ALA A 121 -0.63 14.24 -24.16
CA ALA A 121 -0.55 13.30 -25.27
C ALA A 121 -1.88 12.57 -25.54
N THR A 122 -2.66 12.28 -24.50
CA THR A 122 -3.85 11.42 -24.56
C THR A 122 -5.17 12.17 -24.33
N GLY A 123 -5.10 13.43 -23.92
CA GLY A 123 -6.24 14.20 -23.42
C GLY A 123 -6.52 13.91 -21.95
N MET A 124 -7.11 14.87 -21.23
CA MET A 124 -7.47 14.68 -19.82
C MET A 124 -8.77 13.88 -19.67
N THR A 125 -8.73 12.80 -18.90
CA THR A 125 -9.94 12.08 -18.50
C THR A 125 -10.66 12.78 -17.34
N SER A 126 -11.87 12.32 -16.99
CA SER A 126 -12.61 12.82 -15.83
C SER A 126 -11.88 12.54 -14.52
N MET A 127 -11.14 11.42 -14.43
CA MET A 127 -10.34 11.09 -13.26
C MET A 127 -9.12 11.99 -13.16
N ASP A 128 -8.45 12.28 -14.28
CA ASP A 128 -7.26 13.15 -14.27
C ASP A 128 -7.62 14.57 -13.84
N ASN A 129 -8.75 15.10 -14.33
CA ASN A 129 -9.29 16.39 -13.88
C ASN A 129 -9.60 16.39 -12.38
N TYR A 130 -10.21 15.31 -11.87
CA TYR A 130 -10.45 15.16 -10.44
C TYR A 130 -9.14 15.12 -9.64
N ILE A 131 -8.15 14.32 -10.05
CA ILE A 131 -6.84 14.24 -9.39
C ILE A 131 -6.13 15.59 -9.42
N ASN A 132 -6.10 16.28 -10.57
CA ASN A 132 -5.48 17.59 -10.71
C ASN A 132 -6.10 18.60 -9.74
N SER A 133 -7.43 18.67 -9.66
CA SER A 133 -8.12 19.53 -8.69
C SER A 133 -7.80 19.19 -7.23
N ARG A 134 -7.60 17.91 -6.91
CA ARG A 134 -7.19 17.48 -5.56
C ARG A 134 -5.75 17.86 -5.23
N ILE A 135 -4.84 17.72 -6.18
CA ILE A 135 -3.44 18.13 -6.01
C ILE A 135 -3.38 19.63 -5.75
N GLN A 136 -4.12 20.44 -6.54
CA GLN A 136 -4.20 21.88 -6.35
C GLN A 136 -4.75 22.27 -4.97
N ALA A 137 -5.83 21.63 -4.52
CA ALA A 137 -6.37 21.85 -3.18
C ALA A 137 -5.31 21.55 -2.10
N ILE A 138 -4.67 20.38 -2.15
CA ILE A 138 -3.61 19.99 -1.19
C ILE A 138 -2.41 20.96 -1.20
N ILE A 139 -2.06 21.52 -2.36
CA ILE A 139 -0.96 22.48 -2.51
C ILE A 139 -1.29 23.84 -1.86
N ALA A 140 -2.54 24.25 -1.90
CA ALA A 140 -3.00 25.56 -1.44
C ALA A 140 -3.55 25.56 -0.01
N ASP A 141 -4.07 24.42 0.44
CA ASP A 141 -4.71 24.29 1.75
C ASP A 141 -3.66 24.32 2.87
N ASN A 142 -3.84 25.26 3.78
CA ASN A 142 -3.11 25.34 5.05
C ASN A 142 -3.95 24.81 6.23
N THR A 143 -5.03 24.08 5.94
CA THR A 143 -6.00 23.58 6.92
C THR A 143 -6.49 22.17 6.56
N ILE A 144 -7.24 21.55 7.46
CA ILE A 144 -7.79 20.21 7.28
C ILE A 144 -9.25 20.32 6.81
N GLU A 145 -9.53 19.81 5.61
CA GLU A 145 -10.89 19.63 5.08
C GLU A 145 -11.52 18.37 5.70
N ASN A 146 -12.41 18.54 6.68
CA ASN A 146 -13.09 17.44 7.38
C ASN A 146 -14.43 17.01 6.74
N ILE A 147 -14.88 17.71 5.70
CA ILE A 147 -16.16 17.48 5.03
C ILE A 147 -15.92 16.66 3.76
N SER A 148 -16.87 15.81 3.40
CA SER A 148 -16.79 15.10 2.12
C SER A 148 -16.89 16.06 0.93
N ILE A 149 -16.00 15.91 -0.04
CA ILE A 149 -15.97 16.73 -1.27
C ILE A 149 -17.28 16.60 -2.07
N SER A 150 -17.96 15.45 -1.97
CA SER A 150 -19.25 15.23 -2.63
C SER A 150 -20.38 16.05 -2.00
N GLN A 151 -20.25 16.48 -0.73
CA GLN A 151 -21.26 17.28 -0.05
C GLN A 151 -21.53 18.59 -0.78
N TRP A 152 -20.49 19.31 -1.20
CA TRP A 152 -20.66 20.54 -1.96
C TRP A 152 -21.35 20.29 -3.30
N ARG A 153 -20.99 19.22 -4.02
CA ARG A 153 -21.62 18.85 -5.29
C ARG A 153 -23.10 18.50 -5.14
N LYS A 154 -23.45 17.69 -4.14
CA LYS A 154 -24.84 17.29 -3.86
C LYS A 154 -25.70 18.48 -3.47
N THR A 155 -25.19 19.36 -2.61
CA THR A 155 -25.92 20.56 -2.18
C THR A 155 -26.14 21.57 -3.31
N HIS A 156 -25.29 21.56 -4.34
CA HIS A 156 -25.36 22.47 -5.50
C HIS A 156 -25.92 21.83 -6.78
N MET A 157 -26.42 20.59 -6.74
CA MET A 157 -27.00 19.90 -7.90
C MET A 157 -28.18 20.65 -8.54
N TRP A 158 -28.88 21.49 -7.76
CA TRP A 158 -29.99 22.31 -8.25
C TRP A 158 -29.58 23.32 -9.33
N ASN A 159 -28.28 23.67 -9.43
CA ASN A 159 -27.76 24.52 -10.51
C ASN A 159 -27.63 23.76 -11.83
N LEU A 160 -27.38 22.45 -11.78
CA LEU A 160 -27.22 21.61 -12.97
C LEU A 160 -28.58 21.10 -13.47
N ILE A 161 -29.44 20.68 -12.56
CA ILE A 161 -30.77 20.14 -12.88
C ILE A 161 -31.76 21.28 -12.97
N LYS A 162 -32.17 21.62 -14.20
CA LYS A 162 -33.22 22.62 -14.43
C LYS A 162 -34.57 22.09 -13.95
N ALA A 163 -35.26 22.90 -13.15
CA ALA A 163 -36.67 22.71 -12.84
C ALA A 163 -37.49 23.65 -13.73
N HIS A 164 -38.65 23.17 -14.21
CA HIS A 164 -39.60 23.98 -14.97
C HIS A 164 -40.68 24.54 -14.03
N GLY A 165 -41.27 25.68 -14.42
CA GLY A 165 -42.39 26.31 -13.70
C GLY A 165 -41.97 27.42 -12.73
N SER A 166 -42.96 27.94 -11.99
CA SER A 166 -42.82 29.09 -11.07
C SER A 166 -41.97 28.80 -9.83
N LEU A 167 -41.68 27.52 -9.56
CA LEU A 167 -40.94 27.04 -8.39
C LEU A 167 -39.47 26.71 -8.70
N GLN A 168 -38.95 27.22 -9.82
CA GLN A 168 -37.54 27.10 -10.15
C GLN A 168 -36.70 27.90 -9.16
N ARG A 169 -35.84 27.19 -8.41
CA ARG A 169 -34.89 27.81 -7.47
C ARG A 169 -33.91 28.70 -8.23
N ARG A 170 -33.67 29.90 -7.69
CA ARG A 170 -32.67 30.86 -8.19
C ARG A 170 -31.78 31.29 -7.03
N TRP A 171 -30.61 31.86 -7.35
CA TRP A 171 -29.79 32.51 -6.34
C TRP A 171 -30.59 33.63 -5.67
N GLY A 172 -30.55 33.69 -4.33
CA GLY A 172 -31.27 34.70 -3.55
C GLY A 172 -32.78 34.47 -3.40
N THR A 173 -33.34 33.32 -3.80
CA THR A 173 -34.74 33.01 -3.48
C THR A 173 -34.93 32.88 -1.96
N PRO A 174 -35.77 33.73 -1.33
CA PRO A 174 -35.93 33.74 0.12
C PRO A 174 -36.57 32.45 0.66
N ASP A 175 -36.23 32.11 1.91
CA ASP A 175 -36.67 30.88 2.55
C ASP A 175 -38.19 30.79 2.77
N TYR A 176 -38.91 31.91 2.86
CA TYR A 176 -40.37 31.91 3.01
C TYR A 176 -41.13 31.73 1.68
N VAL A 177 -40.44 31.78 0.54
CA VAL A 177 -41.00 31.43 -0.78
C VAL A 177 -41.00 29.90 -0.98
N LYS A 178 -40.45 29.13 -0.03
CA LYS A 178 -40.32 27.66 -0.06
C LYS A 178 -41.65 26.93 0.19
N GLY A 179 -42.60 27.06 -0.74
CA GLY A 179 -43.45 25.93 -1.08
C GLY A 179 -42.71 25.09 -2.12
N VAL A 180 -42.41 23.83 -1.82
CA VAL A 180 -41.91 22.81 -2.77
C VAL A 180 -40.37 22.77 -3.00
N ARG A 181 -39.75 21.68 -2.54
CA ARG A 181 -38.34 21.23 -2.71
C ARG A 181 -37.27 21.83 -1.79
N SER A 182 -37.51 21.81 -0.49
CA SER A 182 -36.46 21.29 0.41
C SER A 182 -36.46 19.76 0.32
N THR A 183 -35.28 19.14 0.27
CA THR A 183 -35.01 17.72 0.56
C THR A 183 -35.35 16.60 -0.47
N LEU A 184 -35.10 16.77 -1.78
CA LEU A 184 -34.88 15.57 -2.63
C LEU A 184 -33.42 15.06 -2.60
N TYR A 185 -32.47 15.90 -2.18
CA TYR A 185 -31.03 15.55 -2.19
C TYR A 185 -30.33 15.67 -0.82
N ASN A 186 -31.08 16.07 0.21
CA ASN A 186 -30.64 15.97 1.61
C ASN A 186 -31.32 14.73 2.21
N LEU A 187 -30.80 13.55 1.89
CA LEU A 187 -31.03 12.36 2.70
C LEU A 187 -29.75 12.16 3.52
N ASN A 188 -29.95 12.05 4.83
CA ASN A 188 -28.94 11.73 5.84
C ASN A 188 -28.08 10.52 5.42
#